data_AF-A0A537P810-F1
#
_entry.id   AF-A0A537P810-F1
#
_cell.length_a   1.000
_cell.length_b   1.000
_cell.length_c   1.000
_cell.angle_alpha   90.00
_cell.angle_beta   90.00
_cell.angle_gamma   90.00
#
_symmetry.space_group_name_H-M   'P 1'
#
loop_
_entity.id
_entity.type
_entity.pdbx_description
1 polymer ?
#
loop_
_entity_poly.entity_id
_entity_poly.type
_entity_poly.pdbx_seq_one_letter_code
_entity_poly.pdbx_strand_id
1 'polypeptide(L)'
;MIELALALAFIVAVLLNFTNVLGRYLFGLSLLGSDEVQVFIMVAMTFLGAVVVTRRNEHLRMDVLVRFMPASLRVVLRIAEQLLLILLAGFVLSQSYFYAAQMFRIGRASDMAGVPMWIPHGAVALGFALILLVACWRLGTVITRREAEHAAPSAPADGKVWE
;
A
#
# COMPACT_ATOMS: atom_id res chain seq x y z
N MET A 1 -13.63 4.36 6.31
CA MET A 1 -13.97 3.00 5.87
C MET A 1 -12.76 2.06 5.83
N ILE A 2 -11.70 2.33 5.06
CA ILE A 2 -10.51 1.43 4.99
C ILE A 2 -9.79 1.30 6.34
N GLU A 3 -9.67 2.40 7.10
CA GLU A 3 -9.07 2.41 8.44
C GLU A 3 -9.85 1.54 9.44
N LEU A 4 -11.17 1.50 9.33
CA LEU A 4 -12.03 0.66 10.16
C LEU A 4 -11.83 -0.83 9.83
N ALA A 5 -11.70 -1.17 8.55
CA ALA A 5 -11.42 -2.53 8.11
C ALA A 5 -10.05 -3.01 8.59
N LEU A 6 -9.03 -2.14 8.55
CA LEU A 6 -7.70 -2.42 9.11
C LEU A 6 -7.73 -2.61 10.63
N ALA A 7 -8.42 -1.73 11.35
CA ALA A 7 -8.58 -1.84 12.80
C ALA A 7 -9.29 -3.14 13.19
N LEU A 8 -10.36 -3.52 12.47
CA LEU A 8 -11.09 -4.76 12.70
C LEU A 8 -10.22 -5.99 12.43
N ALA A 9 -9.49 -6.02 11.30
CA ALA A 9 -8.57 -7.11 10.99
C ALA A 9 -7.47 -7.25 12.06
N PHE A 10 -6.98 -6.13 12.60
CA PHE A 10 -5.98 -6.12 13.66
C PHE A 10 -6.54 -6.68 14.97
N ILE A 11 -7.75 -6.28 15.36
CA ILE A 11 -8.44 -6.83 16.54
C ILE A 11 -8.63 -8.34 16.39
N VAL A 12 -9.05 -8.83 15.21
CA VAL A 12 -9.21 -10.26 14.95
C VAL A 12 -7.86 -10.99 15.09
N ALA A 13 -6.77 -10.45 14.54
CA ALA A 13 -5.44 -11.05 14.68
C ALA A 13 -5.00 -11.15 16.15
N VAL A 14 -5.23 -10.10 16.93
CA VAL A 14 -4.89 -10.06 18.36
C VAL A 14 -5.73 -11.08 19.15
N LEU A 15 -7.04 -11.14 18.91
CA LEU A 15 -7.93 -12.10 19.57
C LEU A 15 -7.58 -13.55 19.22
N LEU A 16 -7.22 -13.82 17.97
CA LEU A 16 -6.77 -15.14 17.53
C LEU A 16 -5.50 -15.54 18.27
N ASN A 17 -4.50 -14.64 18.37
CA ASN A 17 -3.27 -14.89 19.11
C ASN A 17 -3.55 -15.11 20.60
N PHE A 18 -4.39 -14.26 21.21
CA PHE A 18 -4.75 -14.36 22.62
C PHE A 18 -5.46 -15.67 22.94
N THR A 19 -6.40 -16.09 22.08
CA THR A 19 -7.11 -17.37 22.24
C THR A 19 -6.17 -18.56 22.10
N ASN A 20 -5.23 -18.51 21.15
CA ASN A 20 -4.22 -19.56 20.96
C ASN A 20 -3.29 -19.67 22.19
N VAL A 21 -2.81 -18.53 22.71
CA VAL A 21 -1.99 -18.46 23.91
C VAL A 21 -2.75 -19.02 25.12
N LEU A 22 -3.98 -18.58 25.37
CA LEU A 22 -4.81 -19.10 26.46
C LEU A 22 -5.11 -20.59 26.31
N GLY A 23 -5.46 -21.05 25.10
CA GLY A 23 -5.66 -22.47 24.78
C GLY A 23 -4.46 -23.32 25.15
N ARG A 24 -3.27 -22.84 24.77
CA ARG A 24 -2.01 -23.53 25.00
C ARG A 24 -1.64 -23.60 26.49
N TYR A 25 -1.81 -22.51 27.24
CA TYR A 25 -1.39 -22.45 28.64
C TYR A 25 -2.43 -22.97 29.63
N LEU A 26 -3.73 -22.83 29.34
CA LEU A 26 -4.80 -23.27 30.24
C LEU A 26 -5.29 -24.69 29.95
N PHE A 27 -5.37 -25.08 28.67
CA PHE A 27 -5.99 -26.34 28.25
C PHE A 27 -5.00 -27.33 27.64
N GLY A 28 -3.73 -26.93 27.45
CA GLY A 28 -2.70 -27.76 26.80
C GLY A 28 -3.00 -28.08 25.33
N LEU A 29 -4.00 -27.42 24.73
CA LEU A 29 -4.45 -27.60 23.35
C LEU A 29 -3.99 -26.38 22.54
N SER A 30 -3.02 -26.58 21.66
CA SER A 30 -2.68 -25.59 20.63
C SER A 30 -3.54 -25.83 19.39
N LEU A 31 -4.13 -24.76 18.84
CA LEU A 31 -4.75 -24.83 17.51
C LEU A 31 -3.66 -25.15 16.49
N LEU A 32 -3.67 -26.34 15.88
CA LEU A 32 -2.75 -26.62 14.79
C LEU A 32 -3.03 -25.66 13.62
N GLY A 33 -1.99 -25.03 13.09
CA GLY A 33 -2.10 -24.11 11.96
C GLY A 33 -2.53 -22.67 12.29
N SER A 34 -2.81 -22.32 13.56
CA SER A 34 -3.15 -20.95 13.94
C SER A 34 -2.02 -19.96 13.69
N ASP A 35 -0.76 -20.38 13.81
CA ASP A 35 0.40 -19.55 13.48
C ASP A 35 0.45 -19.18 12.00
N GLU A 36 0.12 -20.13 11.10
CA GLU A 36 0.05 -19.87 9.65
C GLU A 36 -1.08 -18.89 9.33
N VAL A 37 -2.27 -19.11 9.91
CA VAL A 37 -3.43 -18.22 9.73
C VAL A 37 -3.12 -16.81 10.22
N GLN A 38 -2.45 -16.68 11.36
CA GLN A 38 -2.03 -15.38 11.90
C GLN A 38 -1.10 -14.64 10.93
N VAL A 39 -0.13 -15.35 10.34
CA VAL A 39 0.76 -14.77 9.33
C VAL A 39 -0.03 -14.32 8.10
N PHE A 40 -1.01 -15.09 7.63
CA PHE A 40 -1.83 -14.71 6.47
C PHE A 40 -2.66 -13.45 6.74
N ILE A 41 -3.24 -13.31 7.93
CA ILE A 41 -3.95 -12.09 8.34
C ILE A 41 -2.97 -10.91 8.39
N MET A 42 -1.77 -11.11 8.95
CA MET A 42 -0.74 -10.07 9.01
C MET A 42 -0.28 -9.61 7.62
N VAL A 43 -0.13 -10.53 6.67
CA VAL A 43 0.16 -10.21 5.26
C VAL A 43 -0.94 -9.34 4.67
N ALA A 44 -2.20 -9.75 4.79
CA ALA A 44 -3.33 -8.98 4.27
C ALA A 44 -3.41 -7.56 4.89
N MET A 45 -3.23 -7.46 6.20
CA MET A 45 -3.21 -6.17 6.91
C MET A 45 -2.06 -5.27 6.46
N THR A 46 -0.87 -5.83 6.28
CA THR A 46 0.32 -5.07 5.88
C THR A 46 0.11 -4.41 4.52
N PHE A 47 -0.39 -5.16 3.54
CA PHE A 47 -0.63 -4.64 2.20
C PHE A 47 -1.82 -3.67 2.13
N LEU A 48 -2.90 -3.93 2.88
CA LEU A 48 -3.99 -2.96 3.02
C LEU A 48 -3.53 -1.67 3.71
N GLY A 49 -2.66 -1.77 4.71
CA GLY A 49 -2.06 -0.62 5.40
C GLY A 49 -1.17 0.19 4.46
N ALA A 50 -0.38 -0.48 3.61
CA ALA A 50 0.45 0.17 2.60
C ALA A 50 -0.37 1.01 1.61
N VAL A 51 -1.60 0.60 1.27
CA VAL A 51 -2.54 1.41 0.47
C VAL A 51 -2.88 2.72 1.18
N VAL A 52 -3.13 2.69 2.48
CA VAL A 52 -3.46 3.90 3.27
C VAL A 52 -2.28 4.85 3.33
N VAL A 53 -1.08 4.34 3.63
CA VAL A 53 0.18 5.11 3.62
C VAL A 53 0.41 5.75 2.25
N THR A 54 0.22 4.97 1.18
CA THR A 54 0.32 5.47 -0.20
C THR A 54 -0.66 6.61 -0.45
N ARG A 55 -1.93 6.45 -0.05
CA ARG A 55 -2.96 7.49 -0.21
C ARG A 55 -2.61 8.78 0.53
N ARG A 56 -2.07 8.68 1.75
CA ARG A 56 -1.64 9.82 2.57
C ARG A 56 -0.30 10.41 2.15
N ASN A 57 0.40 9.75 1.23
CA ASN A 57 1.73 10.15 0.79
C ASN A 57 2.78 10.13 1.90
N GLU A 58 2.60 9.23 2.86
CA GLU A 58 3.46 9.03 4.03
C GLU A 58 4.57 8.00 3.74
N HIS A 59 4.88 7.75 2.46
CA HIS A 59 6.09 7.03 2.12
C HIS A 59 7.29 7.80 2.70
N LEU A 60 8.22 7.08 3.33
CA LEU A 60 9.38 7.69 3.96
C LEU A 60 10.19 8.45 2.90
N ARG A 61 10.14 9.79 2.94
CA ARG A 61 10.81 10.69 2.01
C ARG A 61 11.87 11.49 2.76
N MET A 62 13.03 11.67 2.15
CA MET A 62 14.06 12.57 2.67
C MET A 62 13.73 14.02 2.33
N ASP A 63 12.76 14.59 3.04
CA ASP A 63 12.32 15.98 2.81
C ASP A 63 13.44 17.01 3.06
N VAL A 64 14.39 16.69 3.95
CA VAL A 64 15.52 17.58 4.28
C VAL A 64 16.36 17.86 3.04
N LEU A 65 16.76 16.82 2.30
CA LEU A 65 17.59 16.97 1.10
C LEU A 65 16.84 17.71 -0.02
N VAL A 66 15.54 17.42 -0.16
CA VAL A 66 14.66 18.00 -1.20
C VAL A 66 14.41 19.49 -0.96
N ARG A 67 14.46 19.96 0.30
CA ARG A 67 14.29 21.39 0.64
C ARG A 67 15.44 22.28 0.16
N PHE A 68 16.66 21.75 0.08
CA PHE A 68 17.84 22.48 -0.39
C PHE A 68 17.94 22.57 -1.93
N MET A 69 17.07 21.86 -2.66
CA MET A 69 17.11 21.82 -4.12
C MET A 69 16.23 22.91 -4.76
N PRO A 70 16.60 23.43 -5.95
CA PRO A 70 15.80 24.40 -6.70
C PRO A 70 14.41 23.85 -7.05
N ALA A 71 13.43 24.75 -7.19
CA ALA A 71 12.01 24.40 -7.35
C ALA A 71 11.74 23.47 -8.55
N SER A 72 12.44 23.68 -9.66
CA SER A 72 12.35 22.85 -10.87
C SER A 72 12.74 21.39 -10.61
N LEU A 73 13.87 21.18 -9.93
CA LEU A 73 14.40 19.86 -9.63
C LEU A 73 13.53 19.11 -8.62
N ARG A 74 12.88 19.84 -7.70
CA ARG A 74 11.89 19.33 -6.76
C ARG A 74 10.69 18.68 -7.44
N VAL A 75 10.21 19.28 -8.54
CA VAL A 75 9.08 18.76 -9.29
C VAL A 75 9.49 17.51 -10.09
N VAL A 76 10.67 17.53 -10.71
CA VAL A 76 11.20 16.35 -11.43
C VAL A 76 11.34 15.16 -10.49
N LEU A 77 11.91 15.35 -9.29
CA LEU A 77 12.04 14.28 -8.30
C LEU A 77 10.67 13.71 -7.89
N ARG A 78 9.67 14.56 -7.66
CA ARG A 78 8.32 14.11 -7.30
C ARG A 78 7.66 13.29 -8.41
N ILE A 79 7.84 13.70 -9.67
CA ILE A 79 7.33 12.96 -10.83
C ILE A 79 8.07 11.62 -10.97
N ALA A 80 9.39 11.63 -10.85
CA ALA A 80 10.22 10.43 -10.93
C ALA A 80 9.88 9.42 -9.82
N GLU A 81 9.68 9.88 -8.59
CA GLU A 81 9.23 9.04 -7.46
C GLU A 81 7.87 8.39 -7.76
N GLN A 82 6.91 9.19 -8.25
CA GLN A 82 5.58 8.70 -8.58
C GLN A 82 5.63 7.67 -9.73
N LEU A 83 6.45 7.92 -10.74
CA LEU A 83 6.62 7.02 -11.88
C LEU A 83 7.28 5.69 -11.44
N LEU A 84 8.30 5.77 -10.58
CA LEU A 84 8.97 4.60 -10.01
C LEU A 84 8.01 3.76 -9.17
N LEU A 85 7.15 4.41 -8.37
CA LEU A 85 6.12 3.73 -7.58
C LEU A 85 5.13 2.99 -8.49
N ILE A 86 4.66 3.62 -9.58
CA ILE A 86 3.76 2.99 -10.56
C ILE A 86 4.45 1.78 -11.22
N LEU A 87 5.70 1.94 -11.66
CA LEU A 87 6.47 0.88 -12.30
C LEU A 87 6.65 -0.33 -11.36
N LEU A 88 7.11 -0.07 -10.14
CA LEU A 88 7.34 -1.12 -9.15
C LEU A 88 6.01 -1.80 -8.76
N ALA A 89 4.95 -1.02 -8.51
CA ALA A 89 3.66 -1.58 -8.15
C ALA A 89 3.07 -2.44 -9.29
N GLY A 90 3.21 -2.00 -10.54
CA GLY A 90 2.79 -2.77 -11.72
C GLY A 90 3.58 -4.07 -11.89
N PHE A 91 4.90 -4.02 -11.70
CA PHE A 91 5.76 -5.22 -11.77
C PHE A 91 5.42 -6.23 -10.67
N VAL A 92 5.26 -5.78 -9.42
CA VAL A 92 4.93 -6.69 -8.31
C VAL A 92 3.51 -7.25 -8.47
N LEU A 93 2.57 -6.45 -8.97
CA LEU A 93 1.21 -6.90 -9.27
C LEU A 93 1.20 -8.04 -10.29
N SER A 94 1.89 -7.88 -11.41
CA SER A 94 1.92 -8.91 -12.47
C SER A 94 2.56 -10.21 -11.96
N GLN A 95 3.67 -10.10 -11.23
CA GLN A 95 4.34 -11.26 -10.65
C GLN A 95 3.48 -11.95 -9.59
N SER A 96 2.85 -11.19 -8.70
CA SER A 96 1.98 -11.74 -7.65
C SER A 96 0.75 -12.42 -8.25
N TYR A 97 0.18 -11.87 -9.31
CA TYR A 97 -0.94 -12.47 -10.03
C TYR A 97 -0.54 -13.81 -10.68
N PHE A 98 0.61 -13.86 -11.36
CA PHE A 98 1.11 -15.09 -11.96
C PHE A 98 1.35 -16.18 -10.91
N TYR A 99 1.98 -15.82 -9.79
CA TYR A 99 2.22 -16.74 -8.68
C TYR A 99 0.92 -17.23 -8.04
N ALA A 100 -0.04 -16.34 -7.78
CA ALA A 100 -1.33 -16.71 -7.21
C ALA A 100 -2.11 -17.66 -8.13
N ALA A 101 -2.12 -17.37 -9.44
CA ALA A 101 -2.75 -18.23 -10.44
C ALA A 101 -2.06 -19.61 -10.54
N GLN A 102 -0.73 -19.64 -10.46
CA GLN A 102 0.02 -20.89 -10.44
C GLN A 102 -0.31 -21.72 -9.18
N MET A 103 -0.37 -21.10 -8.00
CA MET A 103 -0.74 -21.80 -6.76
C MET A 103 -2.16 -22.33 -6.80
N PHE A 104 -3.10 -21.57 -7.39
CA PHE A 104 -4.47 -22.03 -7.62
C PHE A 104 -4.51 -23.26 -8.53
N ARG A 105 -3.75 -23.27 -9.62
CA ARG A 105 -3.69 -24.40 -10.57
C ARG A 105 -3.09 -25.67 -9.96
N ILE A 106 -2.08 -25.53 -9.11
CA ILE A 106 -1.42 -26.68 -8.46
C ILE A 106 -2.24 -27.17 -7.25
N GLY A 107 -3.19 -26.37 -6.75
CA GLY A 107 -4.01 -26.73 -5.59
C GLY A 107 -3.21 -26.80 -4.29
N ARG A 108 -2.10 -26.03 -4.19
CA ARG A 108 -1.24 -26.02 -2.99
C ARG A 108 -1.98 -25.38 -1.81
N ALA A 109 -2.17 -26.16 -0.75
CA ALA A 109 -2.62 -25.72 0.55
C ALA A 109 -1.44 -25.63 1.52
N SER A 110 -1.60 -24.88 2.60
CA SER A 110 -0.61 -24.83 3.69
C SER A 110 -0.56 -26.17 4.44
N ASP A 111 0.62 -26.51 4.96
CA ASP A 111 0.90 -27.86 5.46
C ASP A 111 0.11 -28.18 6.74
N MET A 112 -0.07 -27.21 7.64
CA MET A 112 -0.80 -27.43 8.89
C MET A 112 -2.24 -26.89 8.86
N ALA A 113 -2.45 -25.66 8.38
CA ALA A 113 -3.77 -25.04 8.39
C ALA A 113 -4.67 -25.47 7.21
N GLY A 114 -4.12 -26.12 6.18
CA GLY A 114 -4.86 -26.52 4.99
C GLY A 114 -5.41 -25.34 4.18
N VAL A 115 -4.89 -24.13 4.39
CA VAL A 115 -5.40 -22.92 3.74
C VAL A 115 -4.81 -22.83 2.33
N PRO A 116 -5.64 -22.59 1.29
CA PRO A 116 -5.14 -22.42 -0.07
C PRO A 116 -4.17 -21.23 -0.18
N MET A 117 -2.96 -21.48 -0.67
CA MET A 117 -1.89 -20.46 -0.74
C MET A 117 -2.19 -19.33 -1.73
N TRP A 118 -3.15 -19.49 -2.63
CA TRP A 118 -3.59 -18.40 -3.51
C TRP A 118 -4.24 -17.24 -2.74
N ILE A 119 -4.75 -17.47 -1.53
CA ILE A 119 -5.38 -16.43 -0.69
C ILE A 119 -4.35 -15.38 -0.21
N PRO A 120 -3.28 -15.75 0.52
CA PRO A 120 -2.29 -14.77 0.96
C PRO A 120 -1.59 -14.08 -0.21
N HIS A 121 -1.25 -14.81 -1.28
CA HIS A 121 -0.66 -14.21 -2.49
C HIS A 121 -1.63 -13.30 -3.24
N GLY A 122 -2.93 -13.63 -3.25
CA GLY A 122 -3.99 -12.79 -3.80
C GLY A 122 -4.16 -11.48 -3.01
N ALA A 123 -3.99 -11.51 -1.69
CA ALA A 123 -4.00 -10.31 -0.86
C ALA A 123 -2.85 -9.34 -1.22
N VAL A 124 -1.66 -9.88 -1.51
CA VAL A 124 -0.53 -9.08 -2.02
C VAL A 124 -0.88 -8.43 -3.36
N ALA A 125 -1.40 -9.22 -4.31
CA ALA A 125 -1.79 -8.72 -5.62
C ALA A 125 -2.85 -7.62 -5.51
N LEU A 126 -3.87 -7.82 -4.66
CA LEU A 126 -4.90 -6.82 -4.41
C LEU A 126 -4.34 -5.52 -3.81
N GLY A 127 -3.42 -5.62 -2.85
CA GLY A 127 -2.78 -4.46 -2.24
C GLY A 127 -2.01 -3.61 -3.27
N PHE A 128 -1.20 -4.26 -4.11
CA PHE A 128 -0.46 -3.55 -5.17
C PHE A 128 -1.36 -3.01 -6.28
N ALA A 129 -2.46 -3.69 -6.62
CA ALA A 129 -3.46 -3.17 -7.54
C ALA A 129 -4.08 -1.85 -7.04
N LEU A 130 -4.40 -1.79 -5.74
CA LEU A 130 -4.93 -0.58 -5.12
C LEU A 130 -3.88 0.53 -5.04
N ILE A 131 -2.62 0.22 -4.68
CA ILE A 131 -1.50 1.17 -4.69
C ILE A 131 -1.31 1.75 -6.09
N LEU A 132 -1.32 0.91 -7.12
CA LEU A 132 -1.19 1.31 -8.52
C LEU A 132 -2.32 2.26 -8.94
N LEU A 133 -3.57 1.93 -8.58
CA LEU A 133 -4.74 2.78 -8.87
C LEU A 133 -4.59 4.16 -8.21
N VAL A 134 -4.23 4.20 -6.93
CA VAL A 134 -3.98 5.46 -6.19
C VAL A 134 -2.85 6.26 -6.82
N ALA A 135 -1.77 5.57 -7.25
CA ALA A 135 -0.62 6.22 -7.82
C ALA A 135 -0.93 6.84 -9.20
N CYS A 136 -1.69 6.13 -10.05
CA CYS A 136 -2.17 6.63 -11.33
C CYS A 136 -3.13 7.82 -11.15
N TRP A 137 -4.09 7.72 -10.23
CA TRP A 137 -5.00 8.82 -9.90
C TRP A 137 -4.24 10.08 -9.50
N ARG A 138 -3.24 9.94 -8.62
CA ARG A 138 -2.44 11.07 -8.17
C ARG A 138 -1.64 11.69 -9.32
N LEU A 139 -1.04 10.88 -10.18
CA LEU A 139 -0.31 11.40 -11.34
C LEU A 139 -1.23 12.22 -12.25
N GLY A 140 -2.46 11.74 -12.51
CA GLY A 140 -3.47 12.49 -13.24
C GLY A 140 -3.78 13.86 -12.63
N THR A 141 -4.00 13.91 -11.30
CA THR A 141 -4.27 15.19 -10.62
C THR A 141 -3.12 16.20 -10.68
N VAL A 142 -1.87 15.73 -10.72
CA VAL A 142 -0.69 16.60 -10.82
C VAL A 142 -0.58 17.22 -12.21
N ILE A 143 -0.90 16.46 -13.26
CA ILE A 143 -0.88 16.94 -14.64
C ILE A 143 -1.97 18.00 -14.84
N THR A 144 -3.21 17.73 -14.42
CA THR A 144 -4.33 18.67 -14.58
C THR A 144 -4.12 19.99 -13.80
N ARG A 145 -3.50 19.94 -12.62
CA ARG A 145 -3.19 21.16 -11.86
C ARG A 145 -2.10 22.01 -12.53
N ARG A 146 -1.10 21.38 -13.13
CA ARG A 146 -0.06 22.10 -13.90
C ARG A 146 -0.64 22.79 -15.13
N GLU A 147 -1.56 22.13 -15.83
CA GLU A 147 -2.26 22.74 -16.96
C GLU A 147 -3.09 23.95 -16.53
N ALA A 148 -3.77 23.87 -15.37
CA ALA A 148 -4.52 25.01 -14.83
C ALA A 148 -3.63 26.20 -14.41
N GLU A 149 -2.45 25.94 -13.83
CA GLU A 149 -1.48 27.00 -13.49
C GLU A 149 -0.81 27.62 -14.73
N HIS A 150 -0.61 26.85 -15.81
CA HIS A 150 -0.06 27.36 -17.08
C HIS A 150 -1.12 28.04 -17.96
N ALA A 151 -2.40 27.65 -17.83
CA ALA A 151 -3.52 28.29 -18.53
C ALA A 151 -4.03 29.55 -17.83
N ALA A 152 -3.66 29.80 -16.57
CA ALA A 152 -3.90 31.07 -15.90
C ALA A 152 -3.08 32.16 -16.60
N PRO A 153 -3.69 33.20 -17.18
CA PRO A 153 -2.96 34.34 -17.72
C PRO A 153 -2.08 34.88 -16.60
N SER A 154 -0.78 35.06 -16.87
CA SER A 154 0.13 35.76 -15.96
C SER A 154 -0.53 37.08 -15.58
N ALA A 155 -1.11 37.13 -14.37
CA ALA A 155 -1.63 38.38 -13.85
C ALA A 155 -0.47 39.38 -13.95
N PRO A 156 -0.67 40.52 -14.62
CA PRO A 156 0.41 41.48 -14.78
C PRO A 156 0.95 41.80 -13.39
N ALA A 157 2.27 41.78 -13.27
CA ALA A 157 2.95 42.33 -12.12
C ALA A 157 2.55 43.80 -12.03
N ASP A 158 1.49 44.09 -11.27
CA ASP A 158 1.13 45.46 -10.96
C ASP A 158 2.15 45.96 -9.95
N GLY A 159 3.21 46.55 -10.51
CA GLY A 159 4.10 47.43 -9.80
C GLY A 159 3.39 48.73 -9.50
N LYS A 160 2.99 48.89 -8.23
CA LYS A 160 2.91 50.18 -7.51
C LYS A 160 3.25 49.87 -6.05
N VAL A 161 4.47 50.05 -5.53
CA VAL A 161 5.18 51.31 -5.21
C VAL A 161 4.30 52.57 -5.26
N TRP A 162 4.34 53.33 -4.17
CA TRP A 162 3.59 54.56 -3.81
C TRP A 162 2.16 54.26 -3.31
N GLU A 163 1.77 54.51 -2.06
CA GLU A 163 2.15 55.56 -1.08
C GLU A 163 2.29 55.04 0.36
#